data_AF-A0A849XUG4-F1
#
_entry.id   AF-A0A849XUG4-F1
#
_cell.length_a   1.000
_cell.length_b   1.000
_cell.length_c   1.000
_cell.angle_alpha   90.00
_cell.angle_beta   90.00
_cell.angle_gamma   90.00
#
_symmetry.space_group_name_H-M   'P 1'
#
loop_
_entity.id
_entity.type
_entity.pdbx_description
1 polymer ?
#
loop_
_entity_poly.entity_id
_entity_poly.type
_entity_poly.pdbx_seq_one_letter_code
_entity_poly.pdbx_strand_id
1 'polypeptide(L)'
;MNEMQAHGLLIPVGSKPFEVWIDKNNSLAELQDLVNGNVDVLSVLGNGVDLWVNEEGLINGSKPNRAIYATKHMEEVGYLDQLTFGHPVKEGELYSLICGDFVAFGVDEEGEIASLPQETIDKLKETFADPSTGYKEYIHIKYGIEPDRYQLQNEHAAGDKHEKSTKSLAEVATEARESSLVLSQDEDNHDDSGSDIGNSRPIDREYPIGH
;
A
#
# COMPACT_ATOMS: atom_id res chain seq x y z
N MET A 1 26.78 1.72 21.47
CA MET A 1 26.20 1.15 20.24
C MET A 1 27.35 0.74 19.35
N ASN A 2 27.25 -0.40 18.68
CA ASN A 2 28.28 -0.88 17.77
C ASN A 2 28.20 -0.01 16.49
N GLU A 3 29.29 0.63 16.04
CA GLU A 3 29.30 1.45 14.81
C GLU A 3 28.92 0.64 13.54
N MET A 4 28.90 -0.69 13.67
CA MET A 4 28.51 -1.63 12.62
C MET A 4 26.99 -1.88 12.54
N GLN A 5 26.19 -1.36 13.47
CA GLN A 5 24.74 -1.49 13.42
C GLN A 5 24.06 -0.15 13.17
N ALA A 6 23.00 -0.17 12.37
CA ALA A 6 22.11 0.97 12.18
C ALA A 6 20.79 0.71 12.92
N HIS A 7 20.32 1.72 13.67
CA HIS A 7 19.03 1.71 14.34
C HIS A 7 17.98 2.41 13.46
N GLY A 8 16.87 1.74 13.19
CA GLY A 8 15.80 2.24 12.33
C GLY A 8 14.41 1.83 12.81
N LEU A 9 13.43 2.03 11.95
CA LEU A 9 12.02 1.75 12.22
C LEU A 9 11.41 0.92 11.09
N LEU A 10 10.83 -0.22 11.43
CA LEU A 10 10.02 -1.02 10.51
C LEU A 10 8.54 -0.64 10.66
N ILE A 11 7.89 -0.40 9.53
CA ILE A 11 6.46 -0.07 9.44
C ILE A 11 5.76 -1.25 8.74
N PRO A 12 5.27 -2.24 9.50
CA PRO A 12 4.54 -3.36 8.95
C PRO A 12 3.14 -2.98 8.46
N VAL A 13 2.66 -3.71 7.46
CA VAL A 13 1.27 -3.63 6.98
C VAL A 13 0.31 -3.93 8.14
N GLY A 14 -0.68 -3.05 8.33
CA GLY A 14 -1.79 -3.28 9.27
C GLY A 14 -1.40 -3.23 10.76
N SER A 15 -0.14 -2.93 11.08
CA SER A 15 0.36 -2.91 12.46
C SER A 15 1.15 -1.63 12.75
N LYS A 16 1.38 -1.35 14.05
CA LYS A 16 2.12 -0.17 14.48
C LYS A 16 3.62 -0.31 14.17
N PRO A 17 4.34 0.80 13.94
CA PRO A 17 5.79 0.77 13.73
C PRO A 17 6.55 0.25 14.95
N PHE A 18 7.68 -0.41 14.72
CA PHE A 18 8.59 -0.87 15.78
C PHE A 18 10.06 -0.75 15.38
N GLU A 19 10.92 -0.61 16.39
CA GLU A 19 12.36 -0.39 16.21
C GLU A 19 13.07 -1.66 15.73
N VAL A 20 14.04 -1.48 14.84
CA VAL A 20 14.87 -2.55 14.27
C VAL A 20 16.33 -2.13 14.21
N TRP A 21 17.23 -3.12 14.22
CA TRP A 21 18.67 -2.92 14.05
C TRP A 21 19.16 -3.78 12.90
N ILE A 22 19.95 -3.21 12.01
CA ILE A 22 20.57 -3.93 10.90
C ILE A 22 22.10 -3.87 10.93
N ASP A 23 22.78 -4.88 10.39
CA ASP A 23 24.23 -4.84 10.15
C ASP A 23 24.52 -3.95 8.93
N LYS A 24 25.29 -2.88 9.13
CA LYS A 24 25.71 -1.97 8.07
C LYS A 24 26.57 -2.67 7.01
N ASN A 25 27.29 -3.74 7.35
CA ASN A 25 28.11 -4.49 6.38
C ASN A 25 27.27 -5.39 5.45
N ASN A 26 26.00 -5.61 5.80
CA ASN A 26 25.07 -6.44 5.05
C ASN A 26 23.73 -5.71 4.82
N SER A 27 23.77 -4.38 4.81
CA SER A 27 22.60 -3.51 4.85
C SER A 27 21.58 -3.83 3.76
N LEU A 28 22.04 -3.97 2.51
CA LEU A 28 21.14 -4.25 1.39
C LEU A 28 20.34 -5.54 1.58
N ALA A 29 21.00 -6.64 1.95
CA ALA A 29 20.32 -7.92 2.14
C ALA A 29 19.33 -7.86 3.31
N GLU A 30 19.71 -7.20 4.42
CA GLU A 30 18.80 -7.06 5.56
C GLU A 30 17.62 -6.13 5.25
N LEU A 31 17.80 -5.05 4.48
CA LEU A 31 16.69 -4.23 4.00
C LEU A 31 15.75 -5.04 3.10
N GLN A 32 16.30 -5.82 2.16
CA GLN A 32 15.50 -6.67 1.26
C GLN A 32 14.70 -7.72 2.02
N ASP A 33 15.27 -8.31 3.07
CA ASP A 33 14.56 -9.22 3.97
C ASP A 33 13.43 -8.51 4.73
N LEU A 34 13.67 -7.28 5.22
CA LEU A 34 12.67 -6.50 5.95
C LEU A 34 11.48 -6.06 5.08
N VAL A 35 11.71 -5.72 3.81
CA VAL A 35 10.64 -5.30 2.87
C VAL A 35 10.10 -6.44 2.01
N ASN A 36 10.68 -7.64 2.16
CA ASN A 36 10.33 -8.85 1.41
C ASN A 36 10.45 -8.66 -0.13
N GLY A 37 11.59 -8.15 -0.60
CA GLY A 37 11.85 -7.96 -2.03
C GLY A 37 12.99 -7.01 -2.33
N ASN A 38 13.13 -6.63 -3.60
CA ASN A 38 14.07 -5.57 -4.00
C ASN A 38 13.64 -4.25 -3.40
N VAL A 39 14.63 -3.44 -3.01
CA VAL A 39 14.38 -2.15 -2.37
C VAL A 39 14.43 -1.02 -3.39
N ASP A 40 13.50 -0.09 -3.26
CA ASP A 40 13.57 1.24 -3.83
C ASP A 40 13.53 2.29 -2.71
N VAL A 41 14.00 3.49 -2.99
CA VAL A 41 14.16 4.57 -2.00
C VAL A 41 13.17 5.70 -2.27
N LEU A 42 12.41 6.05 -1.24
CA LEU A 42 11.46 7.15 -1.24
C LEU A 42 11.91 8.25 -0.26
N SER A 43 12.61 9.25 -0.79
CA SER A 43 13.16 10.40 -0.04
C SER A 43 12.13 11.53 0.10
N VAL A 44 11.07 11.31 0.89
CA VAL A 44 9.92 12.23 0.98
C VAL A 44 9.80 12.97 2.31
N LEU A 45 10.50 12.52 3.36
CA LEU A 45 10.38 13.10 4.70
C LEU A 45 11.39 14.23 4.95
N GLY A 46 12.43 14.32 4.12
CA GLY A 46 13.53 15.28 4.29
C GLY A 46 14.41 14.97 5.51
N ASN A 47 15.31 15.89 5.85
CA ASN A 47 16.16 15.83 7.05
C ASN A 47 17.03 14.56 7.17
N GLY A 48 17.48 14.00 6.05
CA GLY A 48 18.34 12.80 6.03
C GLY A 48 17.62 11.53 6.46
N VAL A 49 16.29 11.46 6.30
CA VAL A 49 15.50 10.24 6.49
C VAL A 49 15.00 9.76 5.14
N ASP A 50 15.34 8.52 4.82
CA ASP A 50 14.83 7.82 3.65
C ASP A 50 13.86 6.72 4.06
N LEU A 51 12.96 6.37 3.15
CA LEU A 51 12.08 5.21 3.28
C LEU A 51 12.50 4.17 2.26
N TRP A 52 12.86 2.98 2.71
CA TRP A 52 13.16 1.85 1.84
C TRP A 52 11.90 1.01 1.73
N VAL A 53 11.38 0.93 0.50
CA VAL A 53 10.14 0.24 0.17
C VAL A 53 10.45 -0.92 -0.76
N ASN A 54 9.57 -1.90 -0.83
CA ASN A 54 9.67 -2.92 -1.86
C ASN A 54 9.33 -2.34 -3.24
N GLU A 55 10.23 -2.48 -4.21
CA GLU A 55 10.06 -2.02 -5.60
C GLU A 55 8.80 -2.63 -6.25
N GLU A 56 8.55 -3.93 -6.01
CA GLU A 56 7.34 -4.60 -6.50
C GLU A 56 6.09 -4.21 -5.69
N GLY A 57 6.32 -3.75 -4.44
CA GLY A 57 5.30 -3.32 -3.50
C GLY A 57 4.54 -2.09 -3.97
N LEU A 58 5.09 -1.25 -4.84
CA LEU A 58 4.40 -0.03 -5.24
C LEU A 58 3.17 -0.28 -6.13
N ILE A 59 3.08 -1.40 -6.88
CA ILE A 59 2.06 -1.49 -7.96
C ILE A 59 1.37 -2.86 -8.14
N ASN A 60 1.84 -4.01 -7.61
CA ASN A 60 1.12 -5.29 -7.85
C ASN A 60 1.12 -6.27 -6.65
N GLY A 61 -0.08 -6.73 -6.25
CA GLY A 61 -0.29 -7.83 -5.30
C GLY A 61 -0.04 -7.53 -3.82
N SER A 62 0.73 -6.48 -3.51
CA SER A 62 1.05 -6.07 -2.14
C SER A 62 -0.10 -5.31 -1.47
N LYS A 63 -0.24 -5.50 -0.15
CA LYS A 63 -1.31 -4.87 0.64
C LYS A 63 -0.98 -3.38 0.92
N PRO A 64 -1.94 -2.46 0.75
CA PRO A 64 -1.74 -1.05 1.10
C PRO A 64 -1.27 -0.91 2.55
N ASN A 65 -0.22 -0.12 2.77
CA ASN A 65 0.39 0.07 4.08
C ASN A 65 0.12 1.46 4.64
N ARG A 66 0.78 2.49 4.09
CA ARG A 66 0.64 3.88 4.54
C ARG A 66 0.43 4.83 3.37
N ALA A 67 -0.42 5.82 3.59
CA ALA A 67 -0.55 6.97 2.71
C ALA A 67 0.52 8.01 3.05
N ILE A 68 1.11 8.62 2.02
CA ILE A 68 2.00 9.77 2.14
C ILE A 68 1.25 10.98 1.61
N TYR A 69 1.06 11.98 2.46
CA TYR A 69 0.44 13.25 2.07
C TYR A 69 1.51 14.28 1.76
N ALA A 70 1.22 15.13 0.78
CA ALA A 70 2.09 16.20 0.36
C ALA A 70 2.32 17.20 1.49
N THR A 71 3.58 17.53 1.73
CA THR A 71 3.96 18.61 2.64
C THR A 71 3.91 19.95 1.93
N LYS A 72 3.88 21.04 2.69
CA LYS A 72 4.02 22.39 2.14
C LYS A 72 5.28 22.56 1.28
N HIS A 73 6.38 21.92 1.67
CA HIS A 73 7.63 21.96 0.88
C HIS A 73 7.45 21.32 -0.50
N MET A 74 6.74 20.20 -0.59
CA MET A 74 6.45 19.53 -1.86
C MET A 74 5.61 20.41 -2.78
N GLU A 75 4.61 21.11 -2.23
CA GLU A 75 3.82 22.09 -2.97
C GLU A 75 4.69 23.25 -3.48
N GLU A 76 5.52 23.84 -2.62
CA GLU A 76 6.39 24.97 -2.97
C GLU A 76 7.41 24.63 -4.05
N VAL A 77 7.93 23.39 -4.06
CA VAL A 77 8.85 22.90 -5.10
C VAL A 77 8.11 22.39 -6.34
N GLY A 78 6.81 22.12 -6.25
CA GLY A 78 5.99 21.64 -7.36
C GLY A 78 6.16 20.15 -7.67
N TYR A 79 6.29 19.32 -6.64
CA TYR A 79 6.32 17.86 -6.78
C TYR A 79 5.05 17.39 -7.49
N LEU A 80 5.16 16.41 -8.40
CA LEU A 80 4.00 15.81 -9.05
C LEU A 80 3.43 14.69 -8.18
N ASP A 81 2.11 14.49 -8.24
CA ASP A 81 1.44 13.30 -7.69
C ASP A 81 2.08 12.01 -8.23
N GLN A 82 2.49 11.08 -7.37
CA GLN A 82 3.16 9.84 -7.79
C GLN A 82 2.18 8.77 -8.26
N LEU A 83 0.87 8.97 -8.07
CA LEU A 83 -0.14 8.01 -8.54
C LEU A 83 -0.43 8.18 -10.02
N THR A 84 -0.54 9.42 -10.50
CA THR A 84 -0.92 9.75 -11.88
C THR A 84 0.10 10.59 -12.63
N PHE A 85 1.04 11.23 -11.93
CA PHE A 85 1.97 12.23 -12.47
C PHE A 85 1.29 13.38 -13.20
N GLY A 86 0.00 13.63 -12.91
CA GLY A 86 -0.86 14.52 -13.69
C GLY A 86 -0.80 16.00 -13.29
N HIS A 87 -0.52 16.30 -12.02
CA HIS A 87 -0.48 17.68 -11.52
C HIS A 87 0.50 17.85 -10.36
N PRO A 88 1.01 19.09 -10.13
CA PRO A 88 1.74 19.42 -8.92
C PRO A 88 0.84 19.30 -7.68
N VAL A 89 1.29 18.60 -6.65
CA VAL A 89 0.53 18.39 -5.41
C VAL A 89 0.40 19.67 -4.60
N LYS A 90 -0.70 19.78 -3.85
CA LYS A 90 -0.89 20.80 -2.80
C LYS A 90 -0.73 20.19 -1.41
N GLU A 91 -0.38 21.00 -0.42
CA GLU A 91 -0.27 20.56 0.97
C GLU A 91 -1.53 19.79 1.42
N GLY A 92 -1.32 18.57 1.94
CA GLY A 92 -2.38 17.67 2.40
C GLY A 92 -3.02 16.80 1.32
N GLU A 93 -2.72 17.00 0.03
CA GLU A 93 -3.14 16.06 -1.02
C GLU A 93 -2.38 14.73 -0.88
N LEU A 94 -3.00 13.64 -1.33
CA LEU A 94 -2.32 12.35 -1.42
C LEU A 94 -1.18 12.46 -2.44
N TYR A 95 0.05 12.22 -1.97
CA TYR A 95 1.25 12.27 -2.80
C TYR A 95 1.62 10.87 -3.32
N SER A 96 1.56 9.86 -2.44
CA SER A 96 1.91 8.48 -2.78
C SER A 96 1.26 7.49 -1.83
N LEU A 97 1.10 6.24 -2.28
CA LEU A 97 0.61 5.12 -1.49
C LEU A 97 1.69 4.05 -1.41
N ILE A 98 2.20 3.78 -0.21
CA ILE A 98 3.16 2.70 0.02
C ILE A 98 2.38 1.40 0.25
N CYS A 99 2.70 0.34 -0.49
CA CYS A 99 2.21 -1.02 -0.20
C CYS A 99 3.36 -1.97 0.14
N GLY A 100 3.05 -2.99 0.94
CA GLY A 100 4.07 -3.86 1.56
C GLY A 100 4.73 -3.21 2.78
N ASP A 101 5.51 -4.00 3.50
CA ASP A 101 6.30 -3.53 4.64
C ASP A 101 7.40 -2.58 4.13
N PHE A 102 7.71 -1.54 4.91
CA PHE A 102 8.78 -0.60 4.58
C PHE A 102 9.53 -0.17 5.83
N VAL A 103 10.75 0.31 5.64
CA VAL A 103 11.63 0.68 6.75
C VAL A 103 12.15 2.11 6.59
N ALA A 104 12.42 2.75 7.72
CA ALA A 104 13.03 4.06 7.79
C ALA A 104 14.37 3.97 8.53
N PHE A 105 15.39 4.57 7.94
CA PHE A 105 16.74 4.75 8.47
C PHE A 105 17.24 6.16 8.13
N GLY A 106 18.29 6.58 8.84
CA GLY A 106 19.02 7.80 8.47
C GLY A 106 19.92 7.53 7.28
N VAL A 107 20.31 8.59 6.59
CA VAL A 107 21.43 8.58 5.63
C VAL A 107 22.47 9.60 6.06
N ASP A 108 23.76 9.24 5.92
CA ASP A 108 24.87 10.15 6.18
C ASP A 108 25.19 11.05 4.96
N GLU A 109 26.26 11.85 5.06
CA GLU A 109 26.64 12.80 4.01
C GLU A 109 27.06 12.11 2.70
N GLU A 110 27.48 10.86 2.79
CA GLU A 110 27.83 9.99 1.67
C GLU A 110 26.61 9.26 1.07
N GLY A 111 25.44 9.36 1.71
CA GLY A 111 24.22 8.65 1.32
C GLY A 111 24.16 7.21 1.81
N GLU A 112 25.02 6.82 2.75
CA GLU A 112 25.06 5.49 3.34
C GLU A 112 24.13 5.39 4.55
N ILE A 113 23.69 4.17 4.87
CA ILE A 113 22.75 3.97 5.97
C ILE A 113 23.36 4.37 7.32
N ALA A 114 22.61 5.18 8.05
CA ALA A 114 22.91 5.65 9.38
C ALA A 114 21.76 5.34 10.37
N SER A 115 22.09 5.38 11.66
CA SER A 115 21.10 5.25 12.72
C SER A 115 20.22 6.49 12.78
N LEU A 116 18.92 6.30 12.97
CA LEU A 116 18.01 7.39 13.32
C LEU A 116 18.21 7.82 14.78
N PRO A 117 18.25 9.13 15.07
CA PRO A 117 18.11 9.64 16.43
C PRO A 117 16.78 9.20 17.04
N GLN A 118 16.74 8.96 18.36
CA GLN A 118 15.52 8.51 19.04
C GLN A 118 14.35 9.50 18.85
N GLU A 119 14.63 10.80 18.87
CA GLU A 119 13.60 11.83 18.61
C GLU A 119 12.96 11.68 17.22
N THR A 120 13.75 11.30 16.21
CA THR A 120 13.25 11.04 14.86
C THR A 120 12.40 9.78 14.83
N ILE A 121 12.82 8.71 15.51
CA ILE A 121 12.04 7.47 15.64
C ILE A 121 10.68 7.75 16.27
N ASP A 122 10.63 8.54 17.34
CA ASP A 122 9.39 8.85 18.03
C ASP A 122 8.44 9.66 17.12
N LYS A 123 8.96 10.65 16.38
CA LYS A 123 8.18 11.40 15.37
C LYS A 123 7.66 10.51 14.23
N LEU A 124 8.46 9.56 13.76
CA LEU A 124 8.04 8.62 12.72
C LEU A 124 6.97 7.65 13.23
N LYS A 125 7.07 7.20 14.49
CA LYS A 125 6.02 6.40 15.13
C LYS A 125 4.70 7.16 15.21
N GLU A 126 4.73 8.47 15.50
CA GLU A 126 3.55 9.33 15.49
C GLU A 126 3.00 9.50 14.06
N THR A 127 3.88 9.79 13.10
CA THR A 127 3.53 9.99 11.69
C THR A 127 2.87 8.75 11.08
N PHE A 128 3.38 7.56 11.40
CA PHE A 128 2.88 6.28 10.89
C PHE A 128 2.02 5.51 11.92
N ALA A 129 1.45 6.20 12.90
CA ALA A 129 0.69 5.60 13.99
C ALA A 129 -0.60 4.89 13.55
N ASP A 130 -1.30 5.44 12.55
CA ASP A 130 -2.53 4.85 12.01
C ASP A 130 -2.19 3.84 10.88
N PRO A 131 -2.33 2.53 11.11
CA PRO A 131 -2.06 1.51 10.11
C PRO A 131 -3.11 1.38 9.02
N SER A 132 -4.21 2.14 9.12
CA SER A 132 -5.32 2.07 8.18
C SER A 132 -5.25 3.13 7.08
N THR A 133 -4.32 4.09 7.14
CA THR A 133 -4.25 5.21 6.18
C THR A 133 -4.10 4.71 4.75
N GLY A 134 -3.20 3.76 4.49
CA GLY A 134 -3.02 3.21 3.16
C GLY A 134 -4.26 2.48 2.65
N TYR A 135 -4.95 1.73 3.52
CA TYR A 135 -6.17 1.01 3.13
C TYR A 135 -7.34 1.96 2.84
N LYS A 136 -7.51 3.04 3.63
CA LYS A 136 -8.55 4.05 3.39
C LYS A 136 -8.37 4.71 2.02
N GLU A 137 -7.16 5.15 1.69
CA GLU A 137 -6.87 5.77 0.39
C GLU A 137 -7.01 4.77 -0.76
N TYR A 138 -6.59 3.51 -0.57
CA TYR A 138 -6.80 2.47 -1.58
C TYR A 138 -8.27 2.26 -1.92
N ILE A 139 -9.15 2.22 -0.91
CA ILE A 139 -10.60 2.06 -1.11
C ILE A 139 -11.17 3.27 -1.86
N HIS A 140 -10.71 4.49 -1.54
CA HIS A 140 -11.10 5.69 -2.24
C HIS A 140 -10.69 5.66 -3.71
N ILE A 141 -9.42 5.39 -3.99
CA ILE A 141 -8.88 5.32 -5.35
C ILE A 141 -9.62 4.26 -6.19
N LYS A 142 -9.84 3.08 -5.60
CA LYS A 142 -10.39 1.94 -6.36
C LYS A 142 -11.90 2.00 -6.55
N TYR A 143 -12.64 2.51 -5.57
CA TYR A 143 -14.11 2.42 -5.55
C TYR A 143 -14.80 3.78 -5.50
N GLY A 144 -14.07 4.89 -5.43
CA GLY A 144 -14.64 6.24 -5.34
C GLY A 144 -15.38 6.50 -4.02
N ILE A 145 -15.09 5.72 -2.97
CA ILE A 145 -15.68 5.88 -1.64
C ILE A 145 -14.82 6.90 -0.90
N GLU A 146 -15.39 8.06 -0.56
CA GLU A 146 -14.67 9.08 0.22
C GLU A 146 -14.07 8.46 1.49
N PRO A 147 -12.78 8.73 1.79
CA PRO A 147 -12.18 8.35 3.05
C PRO A 147 -12.73 9.33 4.10
N ASP A 148 -14.00 9.17 4.48
CA ASP A 148 -14.68 10.06 5.43
C ASP A 148 -13.75 10.37 6.60
N ARG A 149 -13.47 11.67 6.82
CA ARG A 149 -12.56 12.20 7.86
C ARG A 149 -12.62 11.39 9.16
N TYR A 150 -11.72 10.43 9.32
CA TYR A 150 -11.41 9.82 10.60
C TYR A 150 -10.53 10.78 11.39
N GLN A 151 -11.11 11.91 11.80
CA GLN A 151 -10.49 12.77 12.79
C GLN A 151 -10.36 11.98 14.08
N LEU A 152 -9.12 11.88 14.59
CA LEU A 152 -8.83 11.53 15.97
C LEU A 152 -9.64 12.46 16.88
N GLN A 153 -10.82 12.03 17.34
CA GLN A 153 -11.40 12.58 18.56
C GLN A 153 -10.70 11.88 19.73
N ASN A 154 -9.52 12.39 20.10
CA ASN A 154 -9.12 12.34 21.49
C ASN A 154 -9.56 13.65 22.13
N GLU A 155 -10.64 13.52 22.92
CA GLU A 155 -11.05 14.37 24.03
C GLU A 155 -11.26 15.86 23.73
N HIS A 156 -12.50 16.25 23.48
CA HIS A 156 -13.24 17.24 24.28
C HIS A 156 -14.69 17.28 23.80
N ALA A 157 -15.52 16.35 24.27
CA ALA A 157 -16.97 16.47 24.18
C ALA A 157 -17.62 15.89 25.44
N ALA A 158 -17.43 16.58 26.56
CA ALA A 158 -18.57 16.76 27.44
C ALA A 158 -19.58 17.61 26.65
N GLY A 159 -20.68 17.00 26.18
CA GLY A 159 -21.79 17.76 25.61
C GLY A 159 -22.46 17.13 24.40
N ASP A 160 -23.60 16.50 24.69
CA ASP A 160 -24.81 16.43 23.87
C ASP A 160 -24.89 15.58 22.59
N LYS A 161 -25.54 14.42 22.79
CA LYS A 161 -26.61 13.79 21.99
C LYS A 161 -26.81 14.30 20.56
N HIS A 162 -26.42 13.48 19.60
CA HIS A 162 -27.30 13.16 18.46
C HIS A 162 -26.98 11.75 17.93
N GLU A 163 -27.90 10.82 18.18
CA GLU A 163 -27.91 9.49 17.62
C GLU A 163 -28.16 9.60 16.11
N LYS A 164 -27.14 9.30 15.30
CA LYS A 164 -27.31 9.02 13.87
C LYS A 164 -26.71 7.64 13.64
N SER A 165 -27.58 6.70 13.29
CA SER A 165 -27.26 5.28 13.05
C SER A 165 -26.06 5.15 12.12
N THR A 166 -24.92 4.76 12.68
CA THR A 166 -23.70 4.40 11.95
C THR A 166 -23.58 2.87 12.02
N LYS A 167 -23.60 2.20 10.86
CA LYS A 167 -23.29 0.76 10.77
C LYS A 167 -21.85 0.53 11.24
N SER A 168 -21.61 -0.58 11.93
CA SER A 168 -20.28 -0.87 12.47
C SER A 168 -19.32 -1.35 11.37
N LEU A 169 -18.01 -1.14 11.58
CA LEU A 169 -16.93 -1.66 10.71
C LEU A 169 -17.05 -3.17 10.45
N ALA A 170 -17.53 -3.92 11.43
CA ALA A 170 -17.74 -5.36 11.29
C ALA A 170 -18.83 -5.67 10.26
N GLU A 171 -19.93 -4.93 10.28
CA GLU A 171 -21.07 -5.14 9.37
C GLU A 171 -20.71 -4.81 7.91
N VAL A 172 -19.98 -3.72 7.68
CA VAL A 172 -19.55 -3.33 6.31
C VAL A 172 -18.53 -4.34 5.76
N ALA A 173 -17.61 -4.83 6.61
CA ALA A 173 -16.64 -5.84 6.21
C ALA A 173 -17.30 -7.21 5.92
N THR A 174 -18.38 -7.56 6.62
CA THR A 174 -19.17 -8.76 6.30
C THR A 174 -19.99 -8.60 5.02
N GLU A 175 -20.68 -7.47 4.82
CA GLU A 175 -21.45 -7.22 3.58
C GLU A 175 -20.55 -7.22 2.33
N ALA A 176 -19.33 -6.68 2.43
CA ALA A 176 -18.35 -6.73 1.34
C ALA A 176 -17.82 -8.15 1.06
N ARG A 177 -17.67 -8.98 2.10
CA ARG A 177 -17.32 -10.40 1.95
C ARG A 177 -18.45 -11.20 1.32
N GLU A 178 -19.69 -10.97 1.75
CA GLU A 178 -20.86 -11.67 1.23
C GLU A 178 -21.17 -11.27 -0.22
N SER A 179 -21.03 -9.98 -0.57
CA SER A 179 -21.21 -9.52 -1.96
C SER A 179 -20.17 -10.13 -2.93
N SER A 180 -18.94 -10.37 -2.45
CA SER A 180 -17.90 -11.06 -3.22
C SER A 180 -18.19 -12.56 -3.41
N LEU A 181 -18.89 -13.17 -2.44
CA LEU A 181 -19.23 -14.60 -2.43
C LEU A 181 -20.48 -14.91 -3.27
N VAL A 182 -21.40 -13.95 -3.41
CA VAL A 182 -22.57 -14.05 -4.30
C VAL A 182 -22.15 -13.97 -5.77
N LEU A 183 -21.20 -13.09 -6.12
CA LEU A 183 -20.68 -12.96 -7.49
C LEU A 183 -19.91 -14.21 -7.99
N SER A 184 -19.50 -15.10 -7.09
CA SER A 184 -18.80 -16.34 -7.43
C SER A 184 -19.73 -17.56 -7.53
N GLN A 185 -21.03 -17.41 -7.26
CA GLN A 185 -22.02 -18.49 -7.38
C GLN A 185 -22.86 -18.42 -8.68
N ASP A 186 -22.77 -17.33 -9.44
CA ASP A 186 -23.55 -17.14 -10.67
C ASP A 186 -22.84 -17.66 -11.95
N GLU A 187 -21.64 -18.25 -11.86
CA GLU A 187 -20.94 -18.83 -13.02
C GLU A 187 -21.15 -20.35 -13.23
N ASP A 188 -21.91 -21.04 -12.37
CA ASP A 188 -22.15 -22.49 -12.48
C ASP A 188 -23.61 -22.85 -12.84
N ASN A 189 -24.18 -22.21 -13.87
CA ASN A 189 -25.39 -22.71 -14.52
C ASN A 189 -25.30 -22.55 -16.05
N HIS A 190 -24.47 -23.37 -16.68
CA HIS A 190 -24.67 -23.72 -18.08
C HIS A 190 -25.54 -24.98 -18.16
N ASP A 191 -26.81 -24.76 -18.53
CA ASP A 191 -27.75 -25.78 -18.98
C ASP A 191 -27.15 -26.58 -20.15
N ASP A 192 -26.74 -27.81 -19.87
CA ASP A 192 -26.41 -28.82 -20.87
C ASP A 192 -27.72 -29.42 -21.41
N SER A 193 -28.20 -28.85 -22.52
CA SER A 193 -29.26 -29.45 -23.34
C SER A 193 -28.65 -29.93 -24.66
N GLY A 194 -28.65 -31.25 -24.81
CA GLY A 194 -27.83 -31.97 -25.77
C GLY A 194 -28.20 -31.79 -27.24
N SER A 195 -27.27 -32.22 -28.09
CA SER A 195 -27.62 -32.88 -29.34
C SER A 195 -26.59 -33.96 -29.69
N ASP A 196 -27.10 -35.19 -29.62
CA ASP A 196 -26.47 -36.44 -29.97
C ASP A 196 -26.60 -36.64 -31.49
N ILE A 197 -25.51 -36.49 -32.25
CA ILE A 197 -25.42 -37.04 -33.62
C ILE A 197 -24.01 -37.55 -33.90
N GLY A 198 -23.87 -38.89 -33.84
CA GLY A 198 -23.47 -39.65 -35.03
C GLY A 198 -21.98 -39.70 -35.39
N ASN A 199 -21.30 -40.69 -34.82
CA ASN A 199 -20.02 -41.24 -35.26
C ASN A 199 -20.11 -41.79 -36.71
N SER A 200 -19.27 -41.31 -37.65
CA SER A 200 -18.87 -42.03 -38.89
C SER A 200 -17.70 -41.39 -39.65
N ARG A 201 -16.48 -41.92 -39.42
CA ARG A 201 -15.31 -42.19 -40.30
C ARG A 201 -14.77 -41.14 -41.33
N PRO A 202 -13.43 -41.16 -41.56
CA PRO A 202 -12.74 -40.22 -42.44
C PRO A 202 -12.83 -40.64 -43.91
N ILE A 203 -12.95 -39.66 -44.81
CA ILE A 203 -12.76 -39.86 -46.25
C ILE A 203 -11.73 -38.84 -46.70
N ASP A 204 -10.64 -39.36 -47.25
CA ASP A 204 -9.62 -38.67 -48.03
C ASP A 204 -10.23 -37.70 -49.04
N ARG A 205 -9.47 -36.68 -49.47
CA ARG A 205 -9.15 -36.41 -50.90
C ARG A 205 -8.80 -34.94 -51.18
N GLU A 206 -7.54 -34.80 -51.61
CA GLU A 206 -7.01 -33.92 -52.66
C GLU A 206 -7.17 -32.39 -52.56
N TYR A 207 -6.01 -31.74 -52.47
CA TYR A 207 -5.75 -30.40 -53.01
C TYR A 207 -6.17 -30.31 -54.50
N PRO A 208 -6.59 -29.11 -54.94
CA PRO A 208 -6.15 -28.65 -56.25
C PRO A 208 -5.48 -27.27 -56.20
N ILE A 209 -4.43 -27.20 -57.00
CA ILE A 209 -3.69 -26.03 -57.45
C ILE A 209 -4.50 -25.33 -58.55
N GLY A 210 -4.43 -23.99 -58.62
CA GLY A 210 -4.78 -23.18 -59.80
C GLY A 210 -5.35 -21.82 -59.38
N HIS A 211 -4.90 -20.67 -59.88
CA HIS A 211 -4.05 -20.32 -61.01
C HIS A 211 -3.29 -19.03 -60.69
#